data_AF-A0A7J9ELE0-F1
#
_entry.id   AF-A0A7J9ELE0-F1
#
_cell.length_a   1.000
_cell.length_b   1.000
_cell.length_c   1.000
_cell.angle_alpha   90.00
_cell.angle_beta   90.00
_cell.angle_gamma   90.00
#
_symmetry.space_group_name_H-M   'P 1'
#
loop_
_entity.id
_entity.type
_entity.pdbx_description
1 polymer ?
#
loop_
_entity_poly.entity_id
_entity_poly.type
_entity_poly.pdbx_seq_one_letter_code
_entity_poly.pdbx_strand_id
1 'polypeptide(L)'
;LQNQSNFETKIPAEILIARVIQIHDRISKLESLRPSKQVNTLFSHLVKLCTLPSNIDIKAIPQDVQAMRENLILLCGHAEGLLELEFATFISKISRPLNNLDLFPYYNNYVELARLEYRILSDNGVVQPKKVAFVGSGPMPLTSFVMATHHMKSTHFDNYDIDEVANDVARRIVASDNEFEKRMKFVTSDIMEVKEKLMEYDCIFLAALVGMRKDRKLKIIEHVRKHMKAGGYLLVRSANGARAFLYPEVDEVDLPGFEVLSVFHPTNEVINSVVLVRKPFFDN
;
A
#
# COMPACT_ATOMS: atom_id res chain seq x y z
N LEU A 1 -26.11 -26.68 19.22
CA LEU A 1 -27.08 -26.50 18.11
C LEU A 1 -27.09 -25.01 17.80
N GLN A 2 -26.55 -24.45 16.73
CA GLN A 2 -26.05 -24.95 15.45
C GLN A 2 -24.73 -24.26 15.13
N ASN A 3 -23.68 -25.03 14.83
CA ASN A 3 -22.54 -24.56 14.06
C ASN A 3 -23.01 -24.41 12.61
N GLN A 4 -23.32 -23.19 12.17
CA GLN A 4 -23.35 -22.88 10.75
C GLN A 4 -21.94 -22.43 10.36
N SER A 5 -21.08 -23.38 10.02
CA SER A 5 -19.93 -23.10 9.19
C SER A 5 -20.47 -22.70 7.82
N ASN A 6 -20.52 -21.40 7.54
CA ASN A 6 -20.61 -20.92 6.17
C ASN A 6 -19.37 -21.43 5.44
N PHE A 7 -19.49 -22.56 4.75
CA PHE A 7 -18.54 -22.93 3.72
C PHE A 7 -18.73 -21.93 2.59
N GLU A 8 -18.04 -20.79 2.67
CA GLU A 8 -17.87 -19.93 1.50
C GLU A 8 -17.24 -20.79 0.40
N THR A 9 -17.99 -21.00 -0.68
CA THR A 9 -17.52 -21.79 -1.82
C THR A 9 -16.29 -21.10 -2.40
N LYS A 10 -15.12 -21.71 -2.17
CA LYS A 10 -13.85 -21.19 -2.67
C LYS A 10 -13.80 -21.35 -4.19
N ILE A 11 -13.35 -20.30 -4.89
CA ILE A 11 -13.11 -20.40 -6.33
C ILE A 11 -11.91 -21.32 -6.59
N PRO A 12 -12.01 -22.32 -7.48
CA PRO A 12 -10.87 -23.15 -7.88
C PRO A 12 -9.75 -22.30 -8.49
N ALA A 13 -8.49 -22.64 -8.17
CA ALA A 13 -7.33 -21.85 -8.58
C ALA A 13 -7.22 -21.73 -10.10
N GLU A 14 -7.53 -22.79 -10.84
CA GLU A 14 -7.48 -22.83 -12.30
C GLU A 14 -8.50 -21.88 -12.92
N ILE A 15 -9.71 -21.82 -12.35
CA ILE A 15 -10.78 -20.92 -12.81
C ILE A 15 -10.40 -19.47 -12.50
N LEU A 16 -9.83 -19.20 -11.32
CA LEU A 16 -9.36 -17.88 -10.95
C LEU A 16 -8.27 -17.41 -11.92
N ILE A 17 -7.23 -18.23 -12.14
CA ILE A 17 -6.11 -17.91 -13.03
C ILE A 17 -6.62 -17.63 -14.45
N ALA A 18 -7.47 -18.50 -14.99
CA ALA A 18 -8.04 -18.32 -16.33
C ALA A 18 -8.80 -16.98 -16.47
N ARG A 19 -9.57 -16.59 -15.46
CA ARG A 19 -10.29 -15.31 -15.46
C ARG A 19 -9.36 -14.11 -15.29
N VAL A 20 -8.31 -14.21 -14.45
CA VAL A 20 -7.29 -13.15 -14.33
C VAL A 20 -6.58 -12.96 -15.66
N ILE A 21 -6.20 -14.03 -16.36
CA ILE A 21 -5.57 -13.96 -17.70
C ILE A 21 -6.48 -13.23 -18.69
N GLN A 22 -7.79 -13.55 -18.72
CA GLN A 22 -8.74 -12.86 -19.59
C GLN A 22 -8.89 -11.37 -19.28
N ILE A 23 -8.86 -10.99 -18.00
CA ILE A 23 -8.92 -9.59 -17.60
C ILE A 23 -7.61 -8.87 -17.97
N HIS A 24 -6.46 -9.49 -17.70
CA HIS A 24 -5.15 -9.00 -18.08
C HIS A 24 -5.06 -8.71 -19.59
N ASP A 25 -5.42 -9.66 -20.45
CA ASP A 25 -5.41 -9.49 -21.91
C ASP A 25 -6.25 -8.27 -22.35
N ARG A 26 -7.40 -8.04 -21.71
CA ARG A 26 -8.26 -6.89 -21.98
C ARG A 26 -7.64 -5.58 -21.49
N ILE A 27 -7.00 -5.57 -20.33
CA ILE A 27 -6.31 -4.39 -19.78
C ILE A 27 -5.10 -4.04 -20.66
N SER A 28 -4.29 -5.02 -21.06
CA SER A 28 -3.08 -4.82 -21.87
C SER A 28 -3.37 -4.24 -23.28
N LYS A 29 -4.61 -4.36 -23.76
CA LYS A 29 -5.06 -3.80 -25.05
C LYS A 29 -5.67 -2.40 -24.94
N LEU A 30 -5.81 -1.85 -23.74
CA LEU A 30 -6.30 -0.48 -23.56
C LEU A 30 -5.27 0.53 -24.07
N GLU A 31 -5.72 1.53 -24.82
CA GLU A 31 -4.87 2.64 -25.25
C GLU A 31 -4.44 3.54 -24.08
N SER A 32 -5.22 3.57 -23.01
CA SER A 32 -4.99 4.38 -21.83
C SER A 32 -5.51 3.70 -20.57
N LEU A 33 -4.78 3.85 -19.47
CA LEU A 33 -5.18 3.41 -18.13
C LEU A 33 -5.79 4.54 -17.28
N ARG A 34 -6.02 5.73 -17.88
CA ARG A 34 -6.68 6.82 -17.16
C ARG A 34 -8.12 6.42 -16.77
N PRO A 35 -8.63 6.92 -15.63
CA PRO A 35 -9.99 6.66 -15.19
C PRO A 35 -11.02 6.85 -16.29
N SER A 36 -11.81 5.79 -16.52
CA SER A 36 -12.92 5.79 -17.48
C SER A 36 -13.86 4.65 -17.12
N LYS A 37 -15.09 4.66 -17.63
CA LYS A 37 -16.05 3.58 -17.36
C LYS A 37 -15.47 2.20 -17.71
N GLN A 38 -14.76 2.09 -18.83
CA GLN A 38 -14.15 0.83 -19.28
C GLN A 38 -13.02 0.37 -18.36
N VAL A 39 -12.07 1.27 -18.09
CA VAL A 39 -10.92 1.02 -17.19
C VAL A 39 -11.41 0.62 -15.81
N ASN A 40 -12.30 1.42 -15.21
CA ASN A 40 -12.81 1.22 -13.86
C ASN A 40 -13.57 -0.12 -13.76
N THR A 41 -14.31 -0.52 -14.80
CA THR A 41 -15.01 -1.81 -14.82
C THR A 41 -14.03 -2.98 -14.80
N LEU A 42 -12.96 -2.94 -15.61
CA LEU A 42 -11.97 -4.01 -15.67
C LEU A 42 -11.22 -4.17 -14.35
N PHE A 43 -10.71 -3.09 -13.78
CA PHE A 43 -10.02 -3.13 -12.48
C PHE A 43 -10.97 -3.50 -11.33
N SER A 44 -12.22 -3.03 -11.34
CA SER A 44 -13.21 -3.45 -10.34
C SER A 44 -13.50 -4.95 -10.42
N HIS A 45 -13.58 -5.52 -11.63
CA HIS A 45 -13.75 -6.96 -11.81
C HIS A 45 -12.52 -7.74 -11.34
N LEU A 46 -11.32 -7.22 -11.63
CA LEU A 46 -10.07 -7.83 -11.17
C LEU A 46 -9.99 -7.87 -9.64
N VAL A 47 -10.24 -6.73 -8.98
CA VAL A 47 -10.23 -6.63 -7.51
C VAL A 47 -11.24 -7.60 -6.91
N LYS A 48 -12.49 -7.58 -7.39
CA LYS A 48 -13.54 -8.52 -6.93
C LYS A 48 -13.11 -9.97 -7.09
N LEU A 49 -12.49 -10.33 -8.20
CA LEU A 49 -12.01 -11.69 -8.44
C LEU A 49 -10.88 -12.07 -7.47
N CYS A 50 -9.95 -11.15 -7.19
CA CYS A 50 -8.81 -11.38 -6.31
C CYS A 50 -9.18 -11.36 -4.81
N THR A 51 -10.33 -10.80 -4.45
CA THR A 51 -10.82 -10.81 -3.05
C THR A 51 -11.68 -12.02 -2.71
N LEU A 52 -12.13 -12.80 -3.71
CA LEU A 52 -12.87 -14.05 -3.47
C LEU A 52 -12.03 -15.05 -2.66
N PRO A 53 -12.66 -15.81 -1.74
CA PRO A 53 -12.00 -16.92 -1.05
C PRO A 53 -11.43 -17.92 -2.06
N SER A 54 -10.14 -18.22 -1.94
CA SER A 54 -9.39 -19.06 -2.87
C SER A 54 -8.31 -19.84 -2.10
N ASN A 55 -7.95 -21.02 -2.59
CA ASN A 55 -6.81 -21.82 -2.10
C ASN A 55 -5.58 -21.71 -3.00
N ILE A 56 -5.51 -20.68 -3.85
CA ILE A 56 -4.37 -20.51 -4.75
C ILE A 56 -3.07 -20.32 -3.98
N ASP A 57 -2.08 -21.15 -4.31
CA ASP A 57 -0.69 -20.91 -3.94
C ASP A 57 -0.01 -20.18 -5.10
N ILE A 58 0.27 -18.88 -4.88
CA ILE A 58 0.88 -18.01 -5.88
C ILE A 58 2.29 -18.46 -6.22
N LYS A 59 3.00 -19.13 -5.31
CA LYS A 59 4.37 -19.63 -5.57
C LYS A 59 4.37 -20.85 -6.47
N ALA A 60 3.27 -21.60 -6.49
CA ALA A 60 3.11 -22.82 -7.27
C ALA A 60 2.51 -22.60 -8.67
N ILE A 61 2.16 -21.37 -9.07
CA ILE A 61 1.58 -21.12 -10.40
C ILE A 61 2.66 -21.24 -11.51
N PRO A 62 2.26 -21.62 -12.74
CA PRO A 62 3.19 -21.74 -13.87
C PRO A 62 3.99 -20.47 -14.17
N GLN A 63 5.21 -20.62 -14.72
CA GLN A 63 6.15 -19.52 -14.93
C GLN A 63 5.66 -18.45 -15.91
N ASP A 64 4.91 -18.85 -16.94
CA ASP A 64 4.24 -17.95 -17.87
C ASP A 64 3.16 -17.12 -17.16
N VAL A 65 2.42 -17.73 -16.24
CA VAL A 65 1.44 -17.03 -15.38
C VAL A 65 2.14 -16.09 -14.39
N GLN A 66 3.32 -16.45 -13.87
CA GLN A 66 4.13 -15.54 -13.04
C GLN A 66 4.57 -14.30 -13.84
N ALA A 67 5.05 -14.48 -15.07
CA ALA A 67 5.46 -13.37 -15.93
C ALA A 67 4.27 -12.44 -16.27
N MET A 68 3.11 -13.02 -16.57
CA MET A 68 1.86 -12.27 -16.76
C MET A 68 1.49 -11.49 -15.50
N ARG A 69 1.56 -12.14 -14.33
CA ARG A 69 1.28 -11.52 -13.03
C ARG A 69 2.20 -10.33 -12.76
N GLU A 70 3.50 -10.44 -13.01
CA GLU A 70 4.43 -9.32 -12.85
C GLU A 70 4.02 -8.12 -13.72
N ASN A 71 3.61 -8.37 -14.97
CA ASN A 71 3.10 -7.32 -15.84
C ASN A 71 1.77 -6.74 -15.34
N LEU A 72 0.85 -7.58 -14.87
CA LEU A 72 -0.44 -7.15 -14.33
C LEU A 72 -0.28 -6.24 -13.11
N ILE A 73 0.66 -6.56 -12.21
CA ILE A 73 0.99 -5.73 -11.05
C ILE A 73 1.41 -4.32 -11.49
N LEU A 74 2.28 -4.21 -12.51
CA LEU A 74 2.69 -2.91 -13.06
C LEU A 74 1.51 -2.12 -13.65
N LEU A 75 0.60 -2.80 -14.36
CA LEU A 75 -0.61 -2.18 -14.91
C LEU A 75 -1.54 -1.69 -13.79
N CYS A 76 -1.71 -2.47 -12.72
CA CYS A 76 -2.48 -2.08 -11.54
C CYS A 76 -1.90 -0.81 -10.90
N GLY A 77 -0.59 -0.78 -10.66
CA GLY A 77 0.05 0.39 -10.05
C GLY A 77 -0.05 1.65 -10.90
N HIS A 78 0.10 1.53 -12.21
CA HIS A 78 -0.05 2.67 -13.12
C HIS A 78 -1.50 3.20 -13.12
N ALA A 79 -2.49 2.31 -13.23
CA ALA A 79 -3.90 2.71 -13.20
C ALA A 79 -4.29 3.34 -11.85
N GLU A 80 -3.82 2.76 -10.74
CA GLU A 80 -4.06 3.28 -9.39
C GLU A 80 -3.44 4.68 -9.21
N GLY A 81 -2.18 4.88 -9.61
CA GLY A 81 -1.53 6.20 -9.54
C GLY A 81 -2.22 7.26 -10.40
N LEU A 82 -2.70 6.90 -11.60
CA LEU A 82 -3.48 7.82 -12.44
C LEU A 82 -4.82 8.21 -11.80
N LEU A 83 -5.51 7.25 -11.18
CA LEU A 83 -6.76 7.49 -10.47
C LEU A 83 -6.54 8.40 -9.26
N GLU A 84 -5.53 8.11 -8.43
CA GLU A 84 -5.18 8.96 -7.30
C GLU A 84 -4.83 10.38 -7.76
N LEU A 85 -4.06 10.53 -8.84
CA LEU A 85 -3.66 11.85 -9.36
C LEU A 85 -4.86 12.66 -9.85
N GLU A 86 -5.78 12.03 -10.57
CA GLU A 86 -6.99 12.71 -11.09
C GLU A 86 -7.86 13.22 -9.95
N PHE A 87 -8.14 12.38 -8.95
CA PHE A 87 -8.94 12.79 -7.80
C PHE A 87 -8.19 13.77 -6.89
N ALA A 88 -6.89 13.62 -6.68
CA ALA A 88 -6.11 14.56 -5.87
C ALA A 88 -6.09 15.94 -6.53
N THR A 89 -5.94 15.99 -7.86
CA THR A 89 -5.98 17.23 -8.63
C THR A 89 -7.36 17.89 -8.51
N PHE A 90 -8.43 17.12 -8.59
CA PHE A 90 -9.79 17.61 -8.38
C PHE A 90 -10.00 18.14 -6.94
N ILE A 91 -9.70 17.33 -5.92
CA ILE A 91 -9.88 17.66 -4.50
C ILE A 91 -9.07 18.89 -4.09
N SER A 92 -7.83 19.02 -4.59
CA SER A 92 -6.94 20.16 -4.30
C SER A 92 -7.52 21.52 -4.73
N LYS A 93 -8.53 21.54 -5.61
CA LYS A 93 -9.20 22.75 -6.09
C LYS A 93 -10.49 23.10 -5.34
N ILE A 94 -10.95 22.22 -4.45
CA ILE A 94 -12.17 22.39 -3.65
C ILE A 94 -11.82 23.18 -2.37
N SER A 95 -12.76 23.96 -1.84
CA SER A 95 -12.60 24.58 -0.52
C SER A 95 -12.50 23.52 0.58
N ARG A 96 -11.51 23.66 1.47
CA ARG A 96 -11.20 22.69 2.55
C ARG A 96 -11.03 21.25 2.00
N PRO A 97 -9.98 20.99 1.20
CA PRO A 97 -9.78 19.70 0.52
C PRO A 97 -9.83 18.48 1.46
N LEU A 98 -9.24 18.59 2.66
CA LEU A 98 -9.23 17.52 3.66
C LEU A 98 -10.62 17.05 4.12
N ASN A 99 -11.65 17.89 4.02
CA ASN A 99 -13.02 17.53 4.38
C ASN A 99 -13.75 16.77 3.26
N ASN A 100 -13.11 16.59 2.10
CA ASN A 100 -13.70 16.03 0.89
C ASN A 100 -12.91 14.83 0.38
N LEU A 101 -12.11 14.18 1.24
CA LEU A 101 -11.32 13.00 0.88
C LEU A 101 -12.22 11.78 0.57
N ASP A 102 -13.44 11.77 1.10
CA ASP A 102 -14.48 10.77 0.85
C ASP A 102 -15.03 10.77 -0.59
N LEU A 103 -14.73 11.82 -1.37
CA LEU A 103 -14.99 11.83 -2.81
C LEU A 103 -14.12 10.80 -3.57
N PHE A 104 -13.00 10.36 -2.99
CA PHE A 104 -12.22 9.28 -3.58
C PHE A 104 -12.96 7.93 -3.45
N PRO A 105 -13.16 7.17 -4.54
CA PRO A 105 -14.02 5.98 -4.53
C PRO A 105 -13.63 4.90 -3.52
N TYR A 106 -12.35 4.83 -3.15
CA TYR A 106 -11.82 3.83 -2.22
C TYR A 106 -11.49 4.40 -0.83
N TYR A 107 -11.94 5.61 -0.49
CA TYR A 107 -11.59 6.26 0.78
C TYR A 107 -11.84 5.37 2.00
N ASN A 108 -13.01 4.73 2.07
CA ASN A 108 -13.35 3.83 3.18
C ASN A 108 -12.40 2.62 3.29
N ASN A 109 -11.87 2.12 2.17
CA ASN A 109 -10.87 1.04 2.20
C ASN A 109 -9.57 1.52 2.87
N TYR A 110 -9.15 2.76 2.60
CA TYR A 110 -7.99 3.36 3.26
C TYR A 110 -8.25 3.67 4.74
N VAL A 111 -9.48 4.05 5.11
CA VAL A 111 -9.85 4.24 6.52
C VAL A 111 -9.72 2.93 7.29
N GLU A 112 -10.27 1.83 6.77
CA GLU A 112 -10.16 0.52 7.41
C GLU A 112 -8.72 -0.01 7.44
N LEU A 113 -7.97 0.17 6.35
CA LEU A 113 -6.57 -0.22 6.28
C LEU A 113 -5.70 0.57 7.27
N ALA A 114 -5.84 1.90 7.33
CA ALA A 114 -5.08 2.73 8.27
C ALA A 114 -5.44 2.41 9.72
N ARG A 115 -6.72 2.13 10.01
CA ARG A 115 -7.17 1.68 11.34
C ARG A 115 -6.53 0.36 11.74
N LEU A 116 -6.50 -0.60 10.82
CA LEU A 116 -5.85 -1.90 11.01
C LEU A 116 -4.35 -1.73 11.26
N GLU A 117 -3.65 -0.96 10.41
CA GLU A 117 -2.22 -0.71 10.53
C GLU A 117 -1.87 -0.02 11.86
N TYR A 118 -2.66 0.97 12.28
CA TYR A 118 -2.50 1.61 13.57
C TYR A 118 -2.72 0.65 14.75
N ARG A 119 -3.70 -0.26 14.64
CA ARG A 119 -3.92 -1.30 15.66
C ARG A 119 -2.71 -2.23 15.77
N ILE A 120 -2.23 -2.75 14.64
CA ILE A 120 -1.03 -3.61 14.59
C ILE A 120 0.16 -2.91 15.25
N LEU A 121 0.38 -1.63 14.96
CA LEU A 121 1.43 -0.83 15.60
C LEU A 121 1.21 -0.68 17.11
N SER A 122 -0.01 -0.33 17.53
CA SER A 122 -0.35 -0.12 18.94
C SER A 122 -0.21 -1.40 19.77
N ASP A 123 -0.67 -2.54 19.25
CA ASP A 123 -0.57 -3.86 19.87
C ASP A 123 0.88 -4.30 20.05
N ASN A 124 1.78 -3.76 19.22
CA ASN A 124 3.23 -4.00 19.28
C ASN A 124 4.00 -2.85 19.99
N GLY A 125 3.31 -2.02 20.77
CA GLY A 125 3.93 -1.00 21.63
C GLY A 125 4.30 0.31 20.94
N VAL A 126 3.91 0.51 19.66
CA VAL A 126 4.15 1.76 18.92
C VAL A 126 2.94 2.67 19.04
N VAL A 127 2.87 3.41 20.14
CA VAL A 127 1.78 4.37 20.42
C VAL A 127 2.30 5.80 20.28
N GLN A 128 1.71 6.58 19.37
CA GLN A 128 2.13 7.96 19.05
C GLN A 128 3.64 8.11 18.71
N PRO A 129 4.12 7.49 17.60
CA PRO A 129 5.47 7.78 17.11
C PRO A 129 5.63 9.30 16.88
N LYS A 130 6.79 9.88 17.21
CA LYS A 130 7.03 11.32 17.03
C LYS A 130 7.17 11.67 15.56
N LYS A 131 7.85 10.81 14.80
CA LYS A 131 8.11 11.01 13.37
C LYS A 131 7.91 9.73 12.58
N VAL A 132 7.15 9.81 11.50
CA VAL A 132 6.84 8.69 10.60
C VAL A 132 7.22 9.06 9.17
N ALA A 133 7.84 8.13 8.45
CA ALA A 133 7.99 8.24 7.00
C ALA A 133 6.95 7.37 6.29
N PHE A 134 6.29 7.91 5.27
CA PHE A 134 5.48 7.15 4.32
C PHE A 134 6.19 7.12 2.97
N VAL A 135 6.67 5.96 2.56
CA VAL A 135 7.38 5.78 1.30
C VAL A 135 6.41 5.34 0.21
N GLY A 136 6.37 6.07 -0.91
CA GLY A 136 5.40 5.93 -1.98
C GLY A 136 4.03 6.42 -1.54
N SER A 137 3.98 7.67 -1.08
CA SER A 137 2.77 8.26 -0.55
C SER A 137 1.74 8.61 -1.63
N GLY A 138 2.18 8.75 -2.89
CA GLY A 138 1.32 9.10 -4.01
C GLY A 138 0.78 10.54 -3.95
N PRO A 139 0.03 10.94 -5.00
CA PRO A 139 -0.65 12.24 -5.05
C PRO A 139 -1.78 12.35 -4.04
N MET A 140 -2.29 11.21 -3.58
CA MET A 140 -3.36 11.12 -2.59
C MET A 140 -2.93 10.28 -1.38
N PRO A 141 -2.17 10.86 -0.44
CA PRO A 141 -1.58 10.14 0.70
C PRO A 141 -2.62 9.87 1.80
N LEU A 142 -3.71 9.18 1.44
CA LEU A 142 -4.88 8.92 2.30
C LEU A 142 -4.52 8.23 3.60
N THR A 143 -3.54 7.32 3.57
CA THR A 143 -3.14 6.60 4.79
C THR A 143 -2.57 7.55 5.81
N SER A 144 -1.64 8.43 5.41
CA SER A 144 -1.05 9.39 6.35
C SER A 144 -2.06 10.46 6.76
N PHE A 145 -2.98 10.87 5.88
CA PHE A 145 -4.12 11.73 6.25
C PHE A 145 -5.00 11.09 7.33
N VAL A 146 -5.50 9.88 7.12
CA VAL A 146 -6.35 9.18 8.08
C VAL A 146 -5.62 8.96 9.40
N MET A 147 -4.35 8.55 9.36
CA MET A 147 -3.54 8.40 10.57
C MET A 147 -3.40 9.72 11.31
N ALA A 148 -3.02 10.81 10.64
CA ALA A 148 -2.87 12.13 11.25
C ALA A 148 -4.18 12.66 11.86
N THR A 149 -5.33 12.40 11.22
CA THR A 149 -6.65 12.85 11.69
C THR A 149 -7.12 12.06 12.91
N HIS A 150 -7.05 10.73 12.85
CA HIS A 150 -7.80 9.87 13.76
C HIS A 150 -6.94 9.16 14.81
N HIS A 151 -5.66 8.89 14.51
CA HIS A 151 -4.88 7.93 15.27
C HIS A 151 -3.59 8.52 15.86
N MET A 152 -2.88 9.36 15.12
CA MET A 152 -1.52 9.82 15.37
C MET A 152 -1.47 11.36 15.38
N LYS A 153 -2.30 11.97 16.23
CA LYS A 153 -2.62 13.41 16.20
C LYS A 153 -1.43 14.32 16.47
N SER A 154 -0.39 13.80 17.14
CA SER A 154 0.83 14.54 17.48
C SER A 154 2.04 14.20 16.60
N THR A 155 1.88 13.22 15.70
CA THR A 155 2.96 12.69 14.87
C THR A 155 3.25 13.61 13.69
N HIS A 156 4.53 13.73 13.35
CA HIS A 156 4.99 14.35 12.10
C HIS A 156 5.15 13.30 11.02
N PHE A 157 4.68 13.59 9.82
CA PHE A 157 4.72 12.70 8.67
C PHE A 157 5.59 13.30 7.57
N ASP A 158 6.64 12.60 7.17
CA ASP A 158 7.35 12.86 5.93
C ASP A 158 6.86 11.86 4.87
N ASN A 159 6.08 12.35 3.92
CA ASN A 159 5.55 11.60 2.80
C ASN A 159 6.55 11.69 1.64
N TYR A 160 7.11 10.55 1.24
CA TYR A 160 8.09 10.43 0.16
C TYR A 160 7.41 9.90 -1.10
N ASP A 161 7.68 10.58 -2.21
CA ASP A 161 7.35 10.08 -3.54
C ASP A 161 8.46 10.47 -4.52
N ILE A 162 8.64 9.67 -5.58
CA ILE A 162 9.59 9.98 -6.65
C ILE A 162 9.03 11.01 -7.63
N ASP A 163 7.70 11.11 -7.72
CA ASP A 163 7.02 12.04 -8.62
C ASP A 163 6.78 13.38 -7.92
N GLU A 164 7.39 14.44 -8.46
CA GLU A 164 7.22 15.81 -7.98
C GLU A 164 5.75 16.27 -8.10
N VAL A 165 5.08 15.89 -9.19
CA VAL A 165 3.68 16.27 -9.43
C VAL A 165 2.79 15.67 -8.35
N ALA A 166 3.06 14.43 -7.94
CA ALA A 166 2.34 13.79 -6.87
C ALA A 166 2.47 14.56 -5.55
N ASN A 167 3.70 14.86 -5.14
CA ASN A 167 3.97 15.63 -3.93
C ASN A 167 3.38 17.04 -3.96
N ASP A 168 3.39 17.70 -5.12
CA ASP A 168 2.83 19.04 -5.29
C ASP A 168 1.32 19.08 -5.09
N VAL A 169 0.61 18.12 -5.68
CA VAL A 169 -0.85 18.03 -5.50
C VAL A 169 -1.19 17.65 -4.06
N ALA A 170 -0.48 16.68 -3.48
CA ALA A 170 -0.67 16.29 -2.08
C ALA A 170 -0.47 17.47 -1.11
N ARG A 171 0.55 18.31 -1.35
CA ARG A 171 0.81 19.52 -0.56
C ARG A 171 -0.33 20.53 -0.63
N ARG A 172 -0.95 20.71 -1.81
CA ARG A 172 -2.11 21.61 -1.96
C ARG A 172 -3.33 21.14 -1.18
N ILE A 173 -3.52 19.82 -1.01
CA ILE A 173 -4.64 19.28 -0.23
C ILE A 173 -4.58 19.76 1.23
N VAL A 174 -3.39 19.80 1.83
CA VAL A 174 -3.22 20.23 3.24
C VAL A 174 -2.99 21.73 3.41
N ALA A 175 -2.67 22.48 2.36
CA ALA A 175 -2.21 23.87 2.44
C ALA A 175 -3.20 24.85 3.10
N SER A 176 -4.50 24.51 3.17
CA SER A 176 -5.51 25.34 3.83
C SER A 176 -5.74 24.98 5.31
N ASP A 177 -5.03 23.99 5.84
CA ASP A 177 -5.11 23.54 7.23
C ASP A 177 -3.76 23.70 7.92
N ASN A 178 -3.66 24.73 8.77
CA ASN A 178 -2.42 25.09 9.46
C ASN A 178 -1.81 23.96 10.32
N GLU A 179 -2.65 23.07 10.86
CA GLU A 179 -2.17 21.99 11.74
C GLU A 179 -1.64 20.83 10.91
N PHE A 180 -2.28 20.52 9.78
CA PHE A 180 -1.78 19.51 8.85
C PHE A 180 -0.53 20.00 8.11
N GLU A 181 -0.51 21.26 7.64
CA GLU A 181 0.64 21.84 6.94
C GLU A 181 1.92 21.80 7.79
N LYS A 182 1.83 22.04 9.11
CA LYS A 182 2.99 21.96 10.02
C LYS A 182 3.49 20.54 10.24
N ARG A 183 2.58 19.55 10.25
CA ARG A 183 2.89 18.17 10.62
C ARG A 183 3.13 17.26 9.43
N MET A 184 2.76 17.66 8.22
CA MET A 184 2.87 16.83 7.02
C MET A 184 3.77 17.47 5.98
N LYS A 185 4.89 16.80 5.70
CA LYS A 185 5.84 17.18 4.64
C LYS A 185 5.69 16.24 3.46
N PHE A 186 5.94 16.78 2.27
CA PHE A 186 5.94 16.05 1.00
C PHE A 186 7.30 16.24 0.34
N VAL A 187 8.03 15.14 0.20
CA VAL A 187 9.46 15.10 -0.14
C VAL A 187 9.63 14.34 -1.45
N THR A 188 10.04 15.06 -2.49
CA THR A 188 10.37 14.46 -3.81
C THR A 188 11.74 13.82 -3.75
N SER A 189 11.80 12.50 -3.67
CA SER A 189 13.05 11.74 -3.59
C SER A 189 12.82 10.24 -3.81
N ASP A 190 13.71 9.57 -4.54
CA ASP A 190 13.82 8.11 -4.46
C ASP A 190 14.34 7.73 -3.07
N ILE A 191 13.59 6.88 -2.37
CA ILE A 191 13.96 6.41 -1.03
C ILE A 191 15.33 5.75 -1.01
N MET A 192 15.78 5.16 -2.12
CA MET A 192 17.11 4.56 -2.28
C MET A 192 18.24 5.59 -2.14
N GLU A 193 17.96 6.89 -2.33
CA GLU A 193 18.92 7.98 -2.14
C GLU A 193 18.89 8.54 -0.71
N VAL A 194 17.86 8.22 0.08
CA VAL A 194 17.72 8.69 1.46
C VAL A 194 18.44 7.74 2.41
N LYS A 195 19.50 8.22 3.07
CA LYS A 195 20.33 7.43 3.97
C LYS A 195 20.16 7.85 5.43
N GLU A 196 21.02 8.69 5.96
CA GLU A 196 21.11 9.02 7.40
C GLU A 196 19.80 9.57 7.96
N LYS A 197 19.02 10.27 7.13
CA LYS A 197 17.69 10.79 7.47
C LYS A 197 16.70 9.68 7.87
N LEU A 198 16.89 8.44 7.40
CA LEU A 198 16.05 7.31 7.80
C LEU A 198 16.18 6.97 9.29
N MET A 199 17.24 7.42 9.96
CA MET A 199 17.41 7.27 11.42
C MET A 199 16.50 8.19 12.24
N GLU A 200 15.90 9.22 11.63
CA GLU A 200 15.02 10.15 12.34
C GLU A 200 13.60 9.60 12.56
N TYR A 201 13.22 8.52 11.88
CA TYR A 201 11.86 7.99 11.90
C TYR A 201 11.69 6.90 12.95
N ASP A 202 10.63 7.02 13.74
CA ASP A 202 10.21 5.99 14.68
C ASP A 202 9.62 4.77 13.97
N CYS A 203 8.86 5.04 12.90
CA CYS A 203 8.25 4.05 12.05
C CYS A 203 8.35 4.49 10.58
N ILE A 204 8.65 3.56 9.69
CA ILE A 204 8.64 3.75 8.24
C ILE A 204 7.56 2.86 7.66
N PHE A 205 6.70 3.42 6.83
CA PHE A 205 5.69 2.70 6.07
C PHE A 205 6.17 2.54 4.63
N LEU A 206 6.10 1.33 4.12
CA LEU A 206 6.37 1.02 2.72
C LEU A 206 5.07 0.71 2.01
N ALA A 207 4.57 1.66 1.21
CA ALA A 207 3.30 1.51 0.50
C ALA A 207 3.31 0.33 -0.48
N ALA A 208 2.12 -0.14 -0.86
CA ALA A 208 1.95 -1.29 -1.74
C ALA A 208 2.57 -1.03 -3.13
N LEU A 209 2.47 0.22 -3.60
CA LEU A 209 2.95 0.66 -4.90
C LEU A 209 4.48 0.89 -5.00
N VAL A 210 5.19 0.81 -3.87
CA VAL A 210 6.65 0.93 -3.89
C VAL A 210 7.27 -0.40 -4.25
N GLY A 211 8.19 -0.40 -5.21
CA GLY A 211 8.87 -1.60 -5.65
C GLY A 211 7.90 -2.60 -6.27
N MET A 212 7.21 -2.21 -7.34
CA MET A 212 6.18 -3.03 -8.01
C MET A 212 6.67 -4.36 -8.59
N ARG A 213 7.98 -4.59 -8.60
CA ARG A 213 8.58 -5.91 -8.79
C ARG A 213 9.14 -6.41 -7.48
N LYS A 214 8.98 -7.70 -7.18
CA LYS A 214 9.45 -8.29 -5.93
C LYS A 214 10.94 -7.99 -5.68
N ASP A 215 11.80 -8.18 -6.68
CA ASP A 215 13.24 -7.90 -6.56
C ASP A 215 13.55 -6.43 -6.21
N ARG A 216 12.79 -5.47 -6.77
CA ARG A 216 12.94 -4.05 -6.42
C ARG A 216 12.40 -3.76 -5.02
N LYS A 217 11.28 -4.36 -4.61
CA LYS A 217 10.75 -4.25 -3.24
C LYS A 217 11.79 -4.69 -2.21
N LEU A 218 12.42 -5.84 -2.43
CA LEU A 218 13.42 -6.39 -1.50
C LEU A 218 14.66 -5.50 -1.40
N LYS A 219 15.14 -4.94 -2.51
CA LYS A 219 16.24 -3.95 -2.50
C LYS A 219 15.90 -2.71 -1.69
N ILE A 220 14.65 -2.23 -1.75
CA ILE A 220 14.19 -1.09 -0.96
C ILE A 220 14.11 -1.44 0.52
N ILE A 221 13.61 -2.63 0.86
CA ILE A 221 13.58 -3.13 2.24
C ILE A 221 14.99 -3.25 2.80
N GLU A 222 15.93 -3.81 2.05
CA GLU A 222 17.34 -3.92 2.45
C GLU A 222 17.98 -2.54 2.69
N HIS A 223 17.74 -1.59 1.78
CA HIS A 223 18.20 -0.21 1.92
C HIS A 223 17.64 0.46 3.18
N VAL A 224 16.33 0.34 3.40
CA VAL A 224 15.68 0.87 4.60
C VAL A 224 16.26 0.21 5.85
N ARG A 225 16.43 -1.10 5.87
CA ARG A 225 17.05 -1.82 6.99
C ARG A 225 18.42 -1.25 7.32
N LYS A 226 19.26 -1.05 6.32
CA LYS A 226 20.63 -0.57 6.47
C LYS A 226 20.67 0.79 7.16
N HIS A 227 19.78 1.70 6.78
CA HIS A 227 19.86 3.11 7.15
C HIS A 227 18.85 3.58 8.21
N MET A 228 17.80 2.81 8.48
CA MET A 228 16.85 3.14 9.55
C MET A 228 17.47 2.96 10.94
N LYS A 229 16.88 3.63 11.93
CA LYS A 229 17.36 3.55 13.33
C LYS A 229 17.22 2.13 13.89
N ALA A 230 18.18 1.77 14.74
CA ALA A 230 18.09 0.56 15.55
C ALA A 230 16.88 0.65 16.50
N GLY A 231 16.14 -0.45 16.68
CA GLY A 231 14.86 -0.47 17.39
C GLY A 231 13.69 0.21 16.66
N GLY A 232 13.91 0.75 15.45
CA GLY A 232 12.86 1.35 14.63
C GLY A 232 11.96 0.30 13.97
N TYR A 233 10.75 0.74 13.60
CA TYR A 233 9.73 -0.13 13.01
C TYR A 233 9.61 0.09 11.51
N LEU A 234 9.42 -0.98 10.76
CA LEU A 234 9.09 -0.95 9.34
C LEU A 234 7.77 -1.70 9.14
N LEU A 235 6.77 -1.02 8.62
CA LEU A 235 5.50 -1.60 8.21
C LEU A 235 5.48 -1.72 6.69
N VAL A 236 5.42 -2.95 6.19
CA VAL A 236 5.42 -3.25 4.76
C VAL A 236 4.02 -3.67 4.33
N ARG A 237 3.44 -2.93 3.38
CA ARG A 237 2.27 -3.43 2.63
C ARG A 237 2.72 -4.50 1.65
N SER A 238 2.06 -5.64 1.75
CA SER A 238 2.26 -6.87 1.01
C SER A 238 0.92 -7.34 0.42
N ALA A 239 0.88 -8.53 -0.14
CA ALA A 239 -0.32 -9.22 -0.56
C ALA A 239 -0.17 -10.73 -0.31
N ASN A 240 -1.27 -11.46 -0.28
CA ASN A 240 -1.28 -12.90 -0.07
C ASN A 240 -2.41 -13.58 -0.86
N GLY A 241 -2.16 -14.83 -1.26
CA GLY A 241 -3.11 -15.61 -2.07
C GLY A 241 -3.50 -14.86 -3.34
N ALA A 242 -4.78 -14.88 -3.71
CA ALA A 242 -5.25 -14.23 -4.94
C ALA A 242 -5.00 -12.71 -4.99
N ARG A 243 -4.88 -12.03 -3.84
CA ARG A 243 -4.55 -10.59 -3.79
C ARG A 243 -3.14 -10.31 -4.33
N ALA A 244 -2.26 -11.30 -4.39
CA ALA A 244 -0.92 -11.16 -4.95
C ALA A 244 -0.93 -10.91 -6.47
N PHE A 245 -2.05 -11.07 -7.19
CA PHE A 245 -2.16 -10.59 -8.57
C PHE A 245 -2.19 -9.06 -8.69
N LEU A 246 -2.46 -8.35 -7.59
CA LEU A 246 -2.56 -6.89 -7.54
C LEU A 246 -1.25 -6.22 -7.08
N TYR A 247 -0.54 -6.85 -6.15
CA TYR A 247 0.67 -6.30 -5.53
C TYR A 247 1.74 -7.38 -5.29
N PRO A 248 3.03 -7.01 -5.16
CA PRO A 248 4.07 -7.95 -4.79
C PRO A 248 3.84 -8.51 -3.38
N GLU A 249 4.09 -9.82 -3.23
CA GLU A 249 4.08 -10.52 -1.94
C GLU A 249 5.48 -10.43 -1.31
N VAL A 250 5.48 -10.06 -0.02
CA VAL A 250 6.63 -10.06 0.89
C VAL A 250 6.27 -10.98 2.05
N ASP A 251 7.10 -12.00 2.26
CA ASP A 251 7.00 -12.97 3.35
C ASP A 251 8.10 -12.77 4.39
N GLU A 252 8.03 -13.51 5.50
CA GLU A 252 9.05 -13.47 6.57
C GLU A 252 10.46 -13.80 6.05
N VAL A 253 10.57 -14.76 5.13
CA VAL A 253 11.86 -15.16 4.52
C VAL A 253 12.49 -14.04 3.69
N ASP A 254 11.69 -13.06 3.27
CA ASP A 254 12.14 -11.91 2.49
C ASP A 254 12.64 -10.75 3.38
N LEU A 255 12.64 -10.91 4.70
CA LEU A 255 12.94 -9.87 5.69
C LEU A 255 14.17 -10.21 6.57
N PRO A 256 15.31 -10.61 5.98
CA PRO A 256 16.47 -11.03 6.77
C PRO A 256 17.01 -9.90 7.66
N GLY A 257 17.39 -10.28 8.88
CA GLY A 257 17.94 -9.36 9.90
C GLY A 257 16.90 -8.48 10.58
N PHE A 258 15.63 -8.54 10.19
CA PHE A 258 14.54 -7.96 10.95
C PHE A 258 13.96 -8.97 11.95
N GLU A 259 13.42 -8.45 13.05
CA GLU A 259 12.53 -9.20 13.93
C GLU A 259 11.09 -9.03 13.40
N VAL A 260 10.45 -10.13 13.01
CA VAL A 260 9.04 -10.11 12.59
C VAL A 260 8.15 -10.07 13.82
N LEU A 261 7.32 -9.03 13.91
CA LEU A 261 6.44 -8.79 15.06
C LEU A 261 5.00 -9.23 14.78
N SER A 262 4.50 -8.93 13.58
CA SER A 262 3.13 -9.28 13.19
C SER A 262 3.02 -9.43 11.69
N VAL A 263 2.27 -10.44 11.25
CA VAL A 263 1.84 -10.63 9.87
C VAL A 263 0.32 -10.67 9.85
N PHE A 264 -0.31 -9.87 8.99
CA PHE A 264 -1.75 -9.83 8.84
C PHE A 264 -2.16 -9.99 7.38
N HIS A 265 -3.05 -10.95 7.12
CA HIS A 265 -3.64 -11.19 5.81
C HIS A 265 -5.14 -10.91 5.86
N PRO A 266 -5.65 -9.89 5.14
CA PRO A 266 -7.07 -9.58 5.15
C PRO A 266 -7.89 -10.65 4.43
N THR A 267 -9.06 -10.97 4.99
CA THR A 267 -10.05 -11.88 4.39
C THR A 267 -11.31 -11.14 3.90
N ASN A 268 -11.36 -9.82 4.05
CA ASN A 268 -12.49 -8.96 3.67
C ASN A 268 -12.13 -8.07 2.46
N GLU A 269 -12.82 -6.95 2.28
CA GLU A 269 -12.58 -6.02 1.15
C GLU A 269 -11.20 -5.32 1.20
N VAL A 270 -10.49 -5.37 2.32
CA VAL A 270 -9.10 -4.87 2.41
C VAL A 270 -8.19 -5.75 1.56
N ILE A 271 -7.34 -5.11 0.76
CA ILE A 271 -6.48 -5.79 -0.22
C ILE A 271 -5.09 -6.06 0.35
N ASN A 272 -4.48 -5.07 1.01
CA ASN A 272 -3.08 -5.21 1.41
C ASN A 272 -2.95 -6.10 2.64
N SER A 273 -2.07 -7.10 2.53
CA SER A 273 -1.48 -7.72 3.70
C SER A 273 -0.50 -6.75 4.34
N VAL A 274 -0.25 -6.90 5.63
CA VAL A 274 0.66 -6.03 6.38
C VAL A 274 1.66 -6.90 7.12
N VAL A 275 2.95 -6.57 6.97
CA VAL A 275 4.03 -7.16 7.75
C VAL A 275 4.68 -6.07 8.57
N LEU A 276 4.61 -6.18 9.90
CA LEU A 276 5.30 -5.30 10.83
C LEU A 276 6.58 -5.97 11.30
N VAL A 277 7.69 -5.28 11.12
CA VAL A 277 9.00 -5.71 11.59
C VAL A 277 9.72 -4.63 12.37
N ARG A 278 10.71 -5.05 13.18
CA ARG A 278 11.59 -4.17 13.93
C ARG A 278 13.05 -4.45 13.60
N LYS A 279 13.83 -3.38 13.41
CA LYS A 279 15.30 -3.49 13.31
C LYS A 279 15.85 -3.80 14.72
N PRO A 280 16.60 -4.89 14.92
CA PRO A 280 17.22 -5.18 16.21
C PRO A 280 18.12 -4.04 16.70
N PHE A 281 18.32 -3.94 18.02
CA PHE A 281 19.25 -2.96 18.61
C PHE A 281 20.72 -3.28 18.33
N PHE A 282 21.02 -4.56 18.11
CA PHE A 282 22.34 -5.08 17.80
C PHE A 282 22.22 -5.95 16.55
N ASP A 283 23.10 -5.74 15.57
CA ASP A 283 23.18 -6.62 14.41
C ASP A 283 23.86 -7.93 14.88
N ASN A 284 23.12 -9.05 14.83
CA ASN A 284 23.68 -10.39 15.01
C ASN A 284 24.42 -10.83 13.74
#